data_AF-A0A382SHD1-F1
#
_entry.id   AF-A0A382SHD1-F1
#
_cell.length_a   1.000
_cell.length_b   1.000
_cell.length_c   1.000
_cell.angle_alpha   90.00
_cell.angle_beta   90.00
_cell.angle_gamma   90.00
#
_symmetry.space_group_name_H-M   'P 1'
#
loop_
_entity.id
_entity.type
_entity.pdbx_description
1 polymer ?
#
loop_
_entity_poly.entity_id
_entity_poly.type
_entity_poly.pdbx_seq_one_letter_code
_entity_poly.pdbx_strand_id
1 'polypeptide(L)'
;MESNQKVGQAAGAVGGMTLISRLFGFLRDLVIAMQFGATAAADAFFVAFRIPNVQRKILGEGAVTAAFIPVFSEIRNRKGEQEAWKMTADLLNILLTVLVTSSLALV
;
A
#
# COMPACT_ATOMS: atom_id res chain seq x y z
N MET A 1 -17.07 -24.73 -11.56
CA MET A 1 -17.98 -23.57 -11.38
C MET A 1 -17.71 -22.83 -10.06
N GLU A 2 -17.44 -23.51 -8.93
CA GLU A 2 -17.09 -22.85 -7.64
C GLU A 2 -15.88 -21.89 -7.70
N SER A 3 -14.83 -22.21 -8.46
CA SER A 3 -13.63 -21.36 -8.57
C SER A 3 -13.95 -19.96 -9.11
N ASN A 4 -14.80 -19.85 -10.15
CA ASN A 4 -15.18 -18.56 -10.74
C ASN A 4 -16.00 -17.68 -9.78
N GLN A 5 -16.82 -18.29 -8.92
CA GLN A 5 -17.55 -17.54 -7.89
C GLN A 5 -16.61 -17.01 -6.80
N LYS A 6 -15.62 -17.81 -6.36
CA LYS A 6 -14.61 -17.37 -5.38
C LYS A 6 -13.73 -16.24 -5.92
N VAL A 7 -13.35 -16.31 -7.19
CA VAL A 7 -12.61 -15.22 -7.87
C VAL A 7 -13.46 -13.95 -7.97
N GLY A 8 -14.73 -14.06 -8.34
CA GLY A 8 -15.64 -12.91 -8.40
C GLY A 8 -15.84 -12.22 -7.05
N GLN A 9 -15.98 -12.98 -5.96
CA GLN A 9 -16.09 -12.44 -4.60
C GLN A 9 -14.80 -11.75 -4.15
N ALA A 10 -13.64 -12.36 -4.40
CA ALA A 10 -12.35 -11.77 -4.06
C ALA A 10 -12.09 -10.48 -4.85
N ALA A 11 -12.39 -10.48 -6.16
CA ALA A 11 -12.29 -9.29 -7.00
C ALA A 11 -13.23 -8.18 -6.54
N GLY A 12 -14.47 -8.52 -6.17
CA GLY A 12 -15.44 -7.58 -5.60
C GLY A 12 -14.96 -6.96 -4.29
N ALA A 13 -14.38 -7.77 -3.39
CA ALA A 13 -13.84 -7.28 -2.11
C ALA A 13 -12.65 -6.34 -2.32
N VAL A 14 -11.68 -6.71 -3.17
CA VAL A 14 -10.52 -5.85 -3.48
C VAL A 14 -10.95 -4.58 -4.20
N GLY A 15 -11.87 -4.66 -5.15
CA GLY A 15 -12.44 -3.51 -5.84
C GLY A 15 -13.16 -2.57 -4.88
N GLY A 16 -13.97 -3.11 -3.97
CA GLY A 16 -14.64 -2.35 -2.92
C GLY A 16 -13.66 -1.63 -2.00
N MET A 17 -12.64 -2.33 -1.50
CA MET A 17 -11.59 -1.72 -0.68
C MET A 17 -10.81 -0.63 -1.44
N THR A 18 -10.58 -0.82 -2.74
CA THR A 18 -9.92 0.18 -3.59
C THR A 18 -10.78 1.44 -3.76
N LEU A 19 -12.09 1.28 -3.98
CA LEU A 19 -13.03 2.40 -4.08
C LEU A 19 -13.11 3.18 -2.77
N ILE A 20 -13.20 2.48 -1.64
CA ILE A 20 -13.21 3.09 -0.31
C ILE A 20 -11.94 3.92 -0.10
N SER A 21 -10.77 3.37 -0.41
CA SER A 21 -9.49 4.07 -0.30
C SER A 21 -9.44 5.35 -1.16
N ARG A 22 -9.95 5.27 -2.40
CA ARG A 22 -10.06 6.45 -3.29
C ARG A 22 -11.01 7.51 -2.77
N LEU A 23 -12.15 7.09 -2.19
CA LEU A 23 -13.11 8.02 -1.60
C LEU A 23 -12.52 8.75 -0.40
N PHE A 24 -11.80 8.05 0.48
CA PHE A 24 -11.07 8.69 1.58
C PHE A 24 -9.99 9.66 1.09
N GLY A 25 -9.26 9.30 0.03
CA GLY A 25 -8.31 10.21 -0.62
C GLY A 25 -8.99 11.48 -1.14
N PHE A 26 -10.13 11.34 -1.80
CA PHE A 26 -10.91 12.47 -2.28
C PHE A 26 -11.46 13.34 -1.14
N LEU A 27 -11.98 12.74 -0.07
CA LEU A 27 -12.44 13.47 1.11
C LEU A 27 -11.31 14.27 1.76
N ARG A 28 -10.11 13.70 1.86
CA ARG A 28 -8.93 14.42 2.33
C ARG A 28 -8.65 15.64 1.45
N ASP A 29 -8.67 15.46 0.13
CA ASP A 29 -8.38 16.55 -0.81
C ASP A 29 -9.45 17.65 -0.73
N LEU A 30 -10.73 17.30 -0.53
CA LEU A 30 -11.81 18.25 -0.26
C LEU A 30 -11.58 19.03 1.04
N VAL A 31 -11.21 18.36 2.13
CA VAL A 31 -10.93 19.02 3.42
C VAL A 31 -9.77 20.01 3.27
N ILE A 32 -8.70 19.62 2.57
CA ILE A 32 -7.57 20.51 2.29
C ILE A 32 -8.03 21.72 1.47
N ALA A 33 -8.82 21.49 0.40
CA ALA A 33 -9.33 22.57 -0.44
C ALA A 33 -10.26 23.53 0.31
N MET A 34 -11.13 23.01 1.19
CA MET A 34 -12.03 23.84 2.01
C MET A 34 -11.26 24.65 3.06
N GLN A 35 -10.22 24.05 3.67
CA GLN A 35 -9.51 24.70 4.77
C GLN A 35 -8.41 25.66 4.30
N PHE A 36 -7.71 25.32 3.21
CA PHE A 36 -6.56 26.08 2.72
C PHE A 36 -6.83 26.82 1.40
N GLY A 37 -7.80 26.41 0.58
CA GLY A 37 -8.04 27.00 -0.74
C GLY A 37 -6.82 26.94 -1.67
N ALA A 38 -6.75 27.84 -2.66
CA ALA A 38 -5.58 28.01 -3.53
C ALA A 38 -4.53 28.92 -2.86
N THR A 39 -3.91 28.45 -1.78
CA THR A 39 -2.90 29.20 -1.02
C THR A 39 -1.56 28.48 -1.01
N ALA A 40 -0.49 29.23 -0.73
CA ALA A 40 0.87 28.68 -0.59
C ALA A 40 0.97 27.58 0.47
N ALA A 41 0.08 27.56 1.46
CA ALA A 41 0.00 26.50 2.47
C ALA A 41 -0.51 25.17 1.88
N ALA A 42 -1.50 25.21 0.98
CA ALA A 42 -1.97 24.02 0.27
C ALA A 42 -0.86 23.45 -0.63
N ASP A 43 -0.15 24.31 -1.36
CA ASP A 43 0.97 23.91 -2.21
C ASP A 43 2.09 23.25 -1.39
N ALA A 44 2.47 23.85 -0.26
CA ALA A 44 3.46 23.28 0.65
C ALA A 44 3.03 21.90 1.19
N PHE A 45 1.75 21.73 1.54
CA PHE A 45 1.21 20.44 1.95
C PHE A 45 1.34 19.39 0.84
N PHE A 46 0.94 19.71 -0.40
CA PHE A 46 1.02 18.75 -1.51
C PHE A 46 2.47 18.40 -1.87
N VAL A 47 3.38 19.37 -1.80
CA VAL A 47 4.83 19.12 -1.97
C VAL A 47 5.35 18.19 -0.87
N ALA A 48 5.03 18.45 0.40
CA ALA A 48 5.42 17.59 1.51
C ALA A 48 4.82 16.17 1.36
N PHE A 49 3.54 16.07 0.97
CA PHE A 49 2.84 14.81 0.77
C PHE A 49 3.40 13.98 -0.41
N ARG A 50 4.20 14.58 -1.29
CA ARG A 50 4.88 13.87 -2.38
C ARG A 50 5.93 12.89 -1.86
N ILE A 51 6.63 13.23 -0.79
CA ILE A 51 7.69 12.39 -0.19
C ILE A 51 7.16 11.00 0.19
N PRO A 52 6.15 10.86 1.07
CA PRO A 52 5.63 9.55 1.45
C PRO A 52 4.95 8.84 0.27
N ASN A 53 4.36 9.57 -0.68
CA ASN A 53 3.78 8.95 -1.88
C ASN A 53 4.83 8.26 -2.76
N VAL A 54 5.98 8.89 -2.97
CA VAL A 54 7.07 8.32 -3.76
C VAL A 54 7.63 7.09 -3.05
N GLN A 55 7.88 7.18 -1.73
CA GLN A 55 8.30 6.02 -0.93
C GLN A 55 7.32 4.85 -1.06
N ARG A 56 6.03 5.12 -0.89
CA ARG A 56 4.96 4.11 -1.05
C ARG A 56 4.97 3.47 -2.43
N LYS A 57 5.14 4.27 -3.49
CA LYS A 57 5.16 3.81 -4.88
C LYS A 57 6.38 2.94 -5.22
N ILE A 58 7.54 3.23 -4.64
CA ILE A 58 8.77 2.47 -4.89
C ILE A 58 8.83 1.19 -4.04
N LEU A 59 8.43 1.28 -2.76
CA LEU A 59 8.61 0.20 -1.79
C LEU A 59 7.42 -0.76 -1.71
N GLY A 60 6.20 -0.26 -1.90
CA GLY A 60 4.97 -1.03 -1.67
C GLY A 60 4.16 -1.35 -2.91
N GLU A 61 4.28 -0.56 -3.97
CA GLU A 61 3.57 -0.80 -5.24
C GLU A 61 4.41 -1.63 -6.23
N GLY A 62 3.77 -2.10 -7.30
CA GLY A 62 4.46 -2.73 -8.44
C GLY A 62 4.94 -4.16 -8.15
N ALA A 63 6.25 -4.39 -8.30
CA ALA A 63 6.84 -5.73 -8.32
C ALA A 63 6.69 -6.48 -6.99
N VAL A 64 6.80 -5.78 -5.85
CA VAL A 64 6.65 -6.40 -4.52
C VAL A 64 5.25 -6.98 -4.34
N THR A 65 4.21 -6.19 -4.63
CA THR A 65 2.81 -6.64 -4.54
C THR A 65 2.51 -7.78 -5.54
N ALA A 66 3.04 -7.68 -6.78
CA ALA A 66 2.81 -8.70 -7.80
C ALA A 66 3.51 -10.04 -7.50
N ALA A 67 4.70 -10.00 -6.89
CA ALA A 67 5.46 -11.20 -6.52
C ALA A 67 5.04 -11.79 -5.18
N PHE A 68 4.44 -11.01 -4.27
CA PHE A 68 4.12 -11.46 -2.92
C PHE A 68 3.21 -12.70 -2.88
N ILE A 69 2.04 -12.64 -3.56
CA ILE A 69 1.06 -13.74 -3.54
C ILE A 69 1.65 -15.07 -4.06
N PRO A 70 2.29 -15.12 -5.25
CA PRO A 70 2.85 -16.38 -5.75
C PRO A 70 3.97 -16.92 -4.85
N VAL A 71 4.88 -16.06 -4.35
CA VAL A 71 5.97 -16.49 -3.47
C VAL A 71 5.45 -16.97 -2.12
N PHE A 72 4.50 -16.25 -1.52
CA PHE A 72 3.85 -16.65 -0.27
C PHE A 72 3.14 -18.00 -0.43
N SER A 73 2.39 -18.19 -1.52
CA SER A 73 1.69 -19.43 -1.81
C SER A 73 2.67 -20.60 -2.01
N GLU A 74 3.78 -20.37 -2.72
CA GLU A 74 4.83 -21.38 -2.92
C GLU A 74 5.47 -21.79 -1.59
N ILE A 75 5.86 -20.83 -0.74
CA ILE A 75 6.46 -21.13 0.56
C ILE A 75 5.46 -21.83 1.47
N ARG A 76 4.19 -21.38 1.49
CA ARG A 76 3.13 -22.02 2.29
C ARG A 76 2.94 -23.48 1.88
N ASN A 77 2.92 -23.77 0.59
CA ASN A 77 2.72 -25.13 0.08
C ASN A 77 3.94 -26.04 0.29
N ARG A 78 5.16 -25.51 0.20
CA ARG A 78 6.40 -26.30 0.30
C ARG A 78 6.94 -26.45 1.73
N LYS A 79 6.86 -25.39 2.52
CA LYS A 79 7.50 -25.26 3.84
C LYS A 79 6.50 -25.09 4.98
N GLY A 80 5.20 -25.01 4.67
CA GLY A 80 4.14 -24.85 5.65
C GLY A 80 3.87 -23.39 6.01
N GLU A 81 2.84 -23.21 6.84
CA GLU A 81 2.28 -21.89 7.14
C GLU A 81 3.21 -21.01 8.00
N GLN A 82 3.93 -21.60 8.96
CA GLN A 82 4.87 -20.84 9.80
C GLN A 82 5.96 -20.15 8.98
N GLU A 83 6.55 -20.84 7.99
CA GLU A 83 7.61 -20.25 7.17
C GLU A 83 7.09 -19.19 6.20
N ALA A 84 5.85 -19.32 5.71
CA ALA A 84 5.23 -18.28 4.88
C ALA A 84 4.99 -16.98 5.68
N TRP A 85 4.55 -17.11 6.92
CA TRP A 85 4.39 -15.97 7.82
C TRP A 85 5.73 -15.38 8.27
N LYS A 86 6.75 -16.21 8.48
CA LYS A 86 8.11 -15.74 8.76
C LYS A 86 8.69 -14.93 7.60
N MET A 87 8.55 -15.40 6.35
CA MET A 87 8.92 -14.64 5.16
C MET A 87 8.17 -13.29 5.09
N THR A 88 6.88 -13.29 5.45
CA THR A 88 6.07 -12.06 5.46
C THR A 88 6.57 -11.09 6.52
N ALA A 89 6.90 -11.58 7.72
CA ALA A 89 7.47 -10.77 8.78
C ALA A 89 8.85 -10.21 8.39
N ASP A 90 9.71 -11.02 7.77
CA ASP A 90 11.02 -10.59 7.29
C ASP A 90 10.89 -9.50 6.21
N LEU A 91 9.98 -9.70 5.25
CA LEU A 91 9.67 -8.69 4.22
C LEU A 91 9.16 -7.39 4.85
N LEU A 92 8.23 -7.47 5.82
CA LEU A 92 7.72 -6.30 6.52
C LEU A 92 8.80 -5.60 7.33
N ASN A 93 9.67 -6.33 8.01
CA ASN A 93 10.80 -5.76 8.77
C ASN A 93 11.76 -5.01 7.84
N ILE A 94 12.08 -5.58 6.67
CA ILE A 94 12.90 -4.90 5.66
C ILE A 94 12.21 -3.64 5.16
N LEU A 95 10.93 -3.72 4.76
CA LEU A 95 10.17 -2.58 4.27
C LEU A 95 10.08 -1.46 5.31
N LEU A 96 9.79 -1.80 6.56
CA LEU A 96 9.70 -0.84 7.67
C LEU A 96 11.06 -0.21 7.97
N THR A 97 12.14 -1.00 7.97
CA THR A 97 13.49 -0.48 8.20
C THR A 97 13.90 0.50 7.11
N VAL A 98 13.66 0.16 5.84
CA VAL A 98 13.95 1.03 4.69
C VAL A 98 13.06 2.28 4.75
N LEU A 99 11.79 2.15 5.10
CA LEU A 99 10.87 3.28 5.22
C LEU A 99 11.30 4.26 6.33
N VAL A 100 11.65 3.75 7.51
CA VAL A 100 12.07 4.57 8.65
C VAL A 100 13.40 5.26 8.36
N THR A 101 14.39 4.52 7.86
CA THR A 101 15.71 5.10 7.54
C THR A 101 15.63 6.14 6.43
N SER A 102 14.88 5.87 5.35
CA SER A 102 14.68 6.86 4.28
C SER A 102 13.87 8.08 4.73
N SER A 103 12.90 7.91 5.63
CA SER A 103 12.15 9.05 6.19
C SER A 103 13.02 9.92 7.09
N LEU A 104 13.85 9.31 7.95
CA LEU A 104 14.81 10.03 8.79
C LEU A 104 15.89 10.74 7.99
N ALA A 105 16.31 10.19 6.85
CA ALA A 105 17.30 10.82 5.98
C ALA A 105 16.77 12.04 5.20
N LEU A 106 15.44 12.16 5.05
CA LEU A 106 14.78 13.23 4.31
C LEU A 106 14.33 14.40 5.19
N VAL A 107 14.34 14.22 6.52
CA VAL A 107 14.06 15.26 7.53
C VAL A 107 15.37 15.86 8.00
#